data_AF-K5WNB0-F1
#
_entry.id   AF-K5WNB0-F1
#
_cell.length_a   1.000
_cell.length_b   1.000
_cell.length_c   1.000
_cell.angle_alpha   90.00
_cell.angle_beta   90.00
_cell.angle_gamma   90.00
#
_symmetry.space_group_name_H-M   'P 1'
#
loop_
_entity.id
_entity.type
_entity.pdbx_description
1 polymer ?
#
loop_
_entity_poly.entity_id
_entity_poly.type
_entity_poly.pdbx_seq_one_letter_code
_entity_poly.pdbx_strand_id
1 'polypeptide(L)' 'FSYSAYPHSVRVWYGDRDERIAENAVRWMGSTMGRDKCQVQVVKGADHALMFKSAVVIEVLEYIAECWR' A
#
# COMPACT_ATOMS: atom_id res chain seq x y z
N PHE A 1 3.98 -16.98 -9.04
CA PHE A 1 3.85 -15.51 -8.99
C PHE A 1 5.14 -14.92 -8.46
N SER A 2 5.63 -13.80 -9.00
CA SER A 2 6.83 -13.11 -8.50
C SER A 2 6.61 -11.60 -8.46
N TYR A 3 6.93 -10.97 -7.33
CA TYR A 3 6.85 -9.52 -7.17
C TYR A 3 7.81 -8.77 -8.10
N SER A 4 9.00 -9.33 -8.39
CA SER A 4 9.99 -8.71 -9.29
C SER A 4 9.55 -8.67 -10.76
N ALA A 5 8.61 -9.52 -11.16
CA ALA A 5 8.10 -9.60 -12.52
C ALA A 5 6.76 -8.88 -12.69
N TYR A 6 6.24 -8.22 -11.64
CA TYR A 6 4.95 -7.55 -11.72
C TYR A 6 5.04 -6.32 -12.66
N PRO A 7 4.18 -6.21 -13.68
CA PRO A 7 4.38 -5.22 -14.73
C PRO A 7 3.98 -3.81 -14.31
N HIS A 8 2.96 -3.68 -13.45
CA HIS A 8 2.37 -2.40 -13.09
C HIS A 8 3.02 -1.73 -11.88
N SER A 9 2.98 -0.40 -11.85
CA SER A 9 3.26 0.37 -10.64
C SER A 9 2.09 0.24 -9.66
N VAL A 10 2.39 0.11 -8.37
CA VAL A 10 1.40 -0.06 -7.31
C VAL A 10 1.64 0.93 -6.18
N ARG A 11 0.54 1.37 -5.56
CA ARG A 11 0.53 2.12 -4.31
C ARG A 11 -0.18 1.28 -3.26
N VAL A 12 0.46 1.10 -2.11
CA VAL A 12 -0.02 0.24 -1.03
C VAL A 12 -0.17 1.07 0.23
N TRP A 13 -1.35 1.06 0.82
CA TRP A 13 -1.60 1.63 2.14
C TRP A 13 -1.48 0.53 3.19
N TYR A 14 -0.69 0.77 4.23
CA TYR A 14 -0.40 -0.19 5.29
C TYR A 14 -0.57 0.46 6.66
N GLY A 15 -1.32 -0.17 7.55
CA GLY A 15 -1.47 0.30 8.93
C GLY A 15 -0.26 -0.10 9.78
N ASP A 16 0.35 0.84 10.50
CA ASP A 16 1.53 0.56 11.32
C ASP A 16 1.26 -0.27 12.59
N ARG A 17 -0.01 -0.55 12.90
CA ARG A 17 -0.46 -1.46 13.96
C ARG A 17 -1.14 -2.71 13.39
N ASP A 18 -0.86 -3.06 12.14
CA ASP A 18 -1.37 -4.31 11.57
C ASP A 18 -0.72 -5.52 12.25
N GLU A 19 -1.51 -6.27 13.02
CA GLU A 19 -1.07 -7.48 13.72
C GLU A 19 -1.10 -8.74 12.84
N ARG A 20 -1.72 -8.66 11.65
CA ARG A 20 -1.86 -9.77 10.70
C ARG A 20 -0.73 -9.80 9.68
N ILE A 21 -0.27 -8.63 9.24
CA ILE A 21 0.79 -8.48 8.24
C ILE A 21 1.92 -7.66 8.85
N ALA A 22 3.10 -8.27 8.98
CA ALA A 22 4.27 -7.60 9.53
C ALA A 22 4.83 -6.54 8.57
N GLU A 23 5.26 -5.39 9.12
CA GLU A 23 5.77 -4.25 8.35
C GLU A 23 6.96 -4.62 7.45
N ASN A 24 7.85 -5.48 7.96
CA ASN A 24 9.01 -5.96 7.21
C ASN A 24 8.61 -6.72 5.94
N ALA A 25 7.49 -7.44 5.94
CA ALA A 25 6.99 -8.15 4.76
C ALA A 25 6.53 -7.16 3.67
N VAL A 26 5.84 -6.09 4.06
CA VAL A 26 5.38 -5.04 3.13
C VAL A 26 6.56 -4.27 2.54
N ARG A 27 7.56 -3.94 3.38
CA ARG A 27 8.80 -3.28 2.93
C ARG A 27 9.63 -4.18 2.02
N TRP A 28 9.70 -5.48 2.33
CA TRP A 28 10.37 -6.47 1.48
C TRP A 28 9.68 -6.59 0.11
N MET A 29 8.35 -6.63 0.09
CA MET A 29 7.56 -6.64 -1.14
C MET A 29 7.88 -5.41 -2.00
N GLY A 30 7.82 -4.20 -1.42
CA GLY A 30 8.14 -2.98 -2.14
C GLY A 30 9.56 -2.97 -2.71
N SER A 31 10.53 -3.42 -1.91
CA SER A 31 11.94 -3.54 -2.35
C SER A 31 12.11 -4.56 -3.49
N THR A 32 11.36 -5.66 -3.45
CA THR A 32 11.42 -6.73 -4.46
C THR A 32 10.77 -6.31 -5.79
N MET A 33 9.74 -5.47 -5.75
CA MET A 33 9.12 -4.90 -6.97
C MET A 33 9.99 -3.82 -7.63
N GLY A 34 10.86 -3.17 -6.86
CA GLY A 34 11.70 -2.05 -7.29
C GLY A 34 11.22 -0.71 -6.75
N ARG A 35 12.16 0.20 -6.42
CA ARG A 35 11.89 1.46 -5.70
C ARG A 35 10.84 2.35 -6.36
N ASP A 36 10.78 2.37 -7.69
CA ASP A 36 9.85 3.22 -8.44
C ASP A 36 8.55 2.50 -8.82
N LYS A 37 8.46 1.18 -8.56
CA LYS A 37 7.30 0.36 -8.91
C LYS A 37 6.32 0.16 -7.76
N CYS A 38 6.77 0.26 -6.51
CA CYS A 38 5.90 0.04 -5.36
C CYS A 38 6.12 1.10 -4.30
N GLN A 39 5.11 1.97 -4.14
CA GLN A 39 5.10 2.99 -3.10
C GLN A 39 4.25 2.51 -1.91
N VAL A 40 4.87 2.38 -0.74
CA VAL A 40 4.17 2.01 0.50
C VAL A 40 3.88 3.27 1.32
N GLN A 41 2.61 3.59 1.48
CA GLN A 41 2.05 4.63 2.36
C GLN A 41 1.76 4.02 3.73
N VAL A 42 2.48 4.47 4.77
CA VAL A 42 2.27 3.98 6.14
C VAL A 42 1.24 4.87 6.85
N VAL A 43 0.08 4.29 7.17
CA VAL A 43 -1.01 4.96 7.88
C VAL A 43 -0.79 4.80 9.39
N LYS A 44 -0.38 5.89 10.04
CA LYS A 44 -0.07 5.91 11.47
C LYS A 44 -1.31 5.66 12.34
N GLY A 45 -1.13 4.85 13.37
CA GLY A 45 -2.18 4.45 14.31
C GLY A 45 -3.33 3.68 13.65
N ALA A 46 -3.10 3.04 12.51
CA ALA A 46 -4.09 2.22 11.83
C ALA A 46 -3.70 0.73 11.92
N ASP A 47 -4.71 -0.11 12.06
CA ASP A 47 -4.58 -1.56 12.05
C ASP A 47 -4.86 -2.11 10.65
N HIS A 48 -5.15 -3.41 10.57
CA HIS A 48 -5.49 -4.10 9.34
C HIS A 48 -6.80 -3.61 8.67
N ALA A 49 -7.72 -3.02 9.45
CA ALA A 49 -9.08 -2.71 9.03
C ALA A 49 -9.18 -1.34 8.30
N LEU A 50 -8.25 -1.05 7.39
CA LEU A 50 -8.15 0.24 6.71
C LEU A 50 -9.42 0.65 5.95
N MET A 51 -10.17 -0.32 5.41
CA MET A 51 -11.43 -0.06 4.70
C MET A 51 -12.54 0.55 5.58
N PHE A 52 -12.40 0.47 6.92
CA PHE A 52 -13.33 1.10 7.86
C PHE A 52 -12.89 2.52 8.27
N LYS A 53 -11.71 2.96 7.85
CA LYS A 53 -11.18 4.30 8.12
C LYS A 53 -11.51 5.21 6.93
N SER A 54 -12.57 6.00 7.07
CA SER A 54 -13.10 6.86 5.99
C SER A 54 -12.03 7.74 5.34
N ALA A 55 -11.12 8.32 6.13
CA ALA A 55 -10.01 9.11 5.62
C ALA A 55 -9.11 8.32 4.64
N VAL A 56 -8.80 7.07 4.94
CA VAL A 56 -7.98 6.21 4.07
C VAL A 56 -8.75 5.86 2.80
N VAL A 57 -10.04 5.54 2.92
CA VAL A 57 -10.89 5.22 1.76
C VAL A 57 -10.99 6.41 0.81
N ILE A 58 -11.18 7.63 1.34
CA ILE A 58 -11.22 8.86 0.54
C ILE A 58 -9.90 9.06 -0.19
N GLU A 59 -8.75 8.97 0.51
CA GLU A 59 -7.43 9.13 -0.11
C GLU A 59 -7.17 8.12 -1.24
N VAL A 60 -7.59 6.86 -1.07
CA VAL A 60 -7.48 5.83 -2.11
C VAL A 60 -8.35 6.18 -3.32
N LEU A 61 -9.58 6.63 -3.11
CA LEU A 61 -10.49 7.01 -4.20
C LEU A 61 -10.00 8.25 -4.96
N GLU A 62 -9.45 9.24 -4.24
CA GLU A 62 -8.83 10.42 -4.84
C GLU A 62 -7.62 10.03 -5.70
N TYR A 63 -6.74 9.17 -5.20
CA TYR A 63 -5.60 8.67 -5.98
C TYR A 63 -6.03 7.93 -7.24
N ILE A 64 -7.04 7.06 -7.13
CA ILE A 64 -7.59 6.34 -8.27
C ILE A 64 -8.13 7.32 -9.32
N ALA A 65 -8.84 8.38 -8.87
CA ALA A 65 -9.35 9.41 -9.77
C ALA A 65 -8.23 10.23 -10.43
N GLU A 66 -7.10 10.48 -9.75
CA GLU A 66 -5.92 11.11 -10.34
C GLU A 66 -5.27 10.26 -11.43
N CYS A 67 -5.20 8.94 -11.25
CA CYS A 67 -4.62 8.03 -12.24
C CYS A 67 -5.43 7.92 -13.54
N TRP A 68 -6.72 8.30 -13.53
CA TRP A 68 -7.60 8.24 -14.71
C TRP A 68 -7.65 9.54 -15.52
N ARG A 69 -7.06 10.63 -15.03
CA ARG A 69 -6.89 11.86 -15.81
C ARG A 69 -5.69 11.76 -16.73
#